data_AF-A0A662JGL0-F1
#
_entry.id   AF-A0A662JGL0-F1
#
_cell.length_a   1.000
_cell.length_b   1.000
_cell.length_c   1.000
_cell.angle_alpha   90.00
_cell.angle_beta   90.00
_cell.angle_gamma   90.00
#
_symmetry.space_group_name_H-M   'P 1'
#
loop_
_entity.id
_entity.type
_entity.pdbx_description
1 polymer ?
#
loop_
_entity_poly.entity_id
_entity_poly.type
_entity_poly.pdbx_seq_one_letter_code
_entity_poly.pdbx_strand_id
1 'polypeptide(L)'
;MTLMAASGETLYEHVYEALNYFYREAFISRGYGEFITNKLKLQGLDADEETAKNLVGLAILLHDVGKAHFLYQKAIEMYRGGAWRSHIVHELYSTAVADRVLVLDENAKRLVTTAILLHHEYMRLPDSSRINEPFKANIEELKEVIGKLSVSYGLSQHLNLDEIRILSEREVRDTVRSMILQLRRDKRLYACTALILHPLIVCDNISAHRHRRDRLPRVLGDVEEPKDMKRVYEVLREVFSGHG
;
A
#
# COMPACT_ATOMS: atom_id res chain seq x y z
N MET A 1 -9.69 12.69 16.24
CA MET A 1 -8.94 13.51 15.27
C MET A 1 -8.78 12.62 14.07
N THR A 2 -9.41 12.96 12.94
CA THR A 2 -9.55 12.01 11.83
C THR A 2 -8.21 11.59 11.24
N LEU A 3 -7.98 10.28 11.06
CA LEU A 3 -6.78 9.76 10.40
C LEU A 3 -6.71 10.23 8.94
N MET A 4 -5.62 10.88 8.57
CA MET A 4 -5.39 11.46 7.25
C MET A 4 -4.39 10.64 6.43
N ALA A 5 -4.65 10.43 5.14
CA ALA A 5 -3.66 9.92 4.19
C ALA A 5 -2.76 11.05 3.67
N ALA A 6 -3.33 12.26 3.53
CA ALA A 6 -2.64 13.50 3.22
C ALA A 6 -3.51 14.71 3.62
N SER A 7 -2.99 15.93 3.41
CA SER A 7 -3.79 17.14 3.62
C SER A 7 -5.01 17.15 2.69
N GLY A 8 -6.20 17.24 3.28
CA GLY A 8 -7.48 17.22 2.54
C GLY A 8 -7.99 15.84 2.14
N GLU A 9 -7.36 14.74 2.56
CA GLU A 9 -7.77 13.38 2.22
C GLU A 9 -7.61 12.45 3.44
N THR A 10 -8.73 11.91 3.92
CA THR A 10 -8.73 10.94 5.02
C THR A 10 -8.12 9.61 4.58
N LEU A 11 -7.61 8.84 5.54
CA LEU A 11 -7.12 7.48 5.27
C LEU A 11 -8.25 6.58 4.74
N TYR A 12 -9.47 6.76 5.24
CA TYR A 12 -10.65 6.04 4.77
C TYR A 12 -10.93 6.33 3.30
N GLU A 13 -11.02 7.60 2.90
CA GLU A 13 -11.28 8.01 1.50
C GLU A 13 -10.21 7.47 0.56
N HIS A 14 -8.94 7.61 0.96
CA HIS A 14 -7.81 7.17 0.16
C HIS A 14 -7.89 5.67 -0.16
N VAL A 15 -8.08 4.83 0.86
CA VAL A 15 -8.11 3.38 0.71
C VAL A 15 -9.42 2.92 0.07
N TYR A 16 -10.55 3.56 0.40
CA TYR A 16 -11.84 3.29 -0.23
C TYR A 16 -11.77 3.44 -1.75
N GLU A 17 -11.21 4.55 -2.22
CA GLU A 17 -11.09 4.87 -3.64
C GLU A 17 -10.16 3.90 -4.36
N ALA A 18 -9.03 3.55 -3.74
CA ALA A 18 -8.10 2.56 -4.27
C ALA A 18 -8.76 1.17 -4.41
N LEU A 19 -9.51 0.73 -3.39
CA LEU A 19 -10.25 -0.53 -3.43
C LEU A 19 -11.39 -0.48 -4.46
N ASN A 20 -12.11 0.63 -4.55
CA ASN A 20 -13.20 0.81 -5.50
C ASN A 20 -12.67 0.71 -6.94
N TYR A 21 -11.57 1.40 -7.23
CA TYR A 21 -10.91 1.35 -8.53
C TYR A 21 -10.44 -0.08 -8.88
N PHE A 22 -9.85 -0.79 -7.91
CA PHE A 22 -9.42 -2.17 -8.08
C PHE A 22 -10.58 -3.14 -8.38
N TYR A 23 -11.59 -3.16 -7.51
CA TYR A 23 -12.68 -4.13 -7.58
C TYR A 23 -13.72 -3.81 -8.66
N ARG A 24 -13.99 -2.53 -8.93
CA ARG A 24 -15.15 -2.13 -9.75
C ARG A 24 -14.78 -1.53 -11.10
N GLU A 25 -13.62 -0.89 -11.24
CA GLU A 25 -13.33 -0.08 -12.43
C GLU A 25 -12.27 -0.72 -13.36
N ALA A 26 -11.11 -1.11 -12.84
CA ALA A 26 -9.93 -1.32 -13.67
C ALA A 26 -9.35 -2.73 -13.69
N PHE A 27 -9.35 -3.46 -12.57
CA PHE A 27 -8.64 -4.74 -12.49
C PHE A 27 -9.63 -5.90 -12.50
N ILE A 28 -10.46 -6.03 -11.46
CA ILE A 28 -11.36 -7.20 -11.35
C ILE A 28 -12.41 -7.22 -12.45
N SER A 29 -12.99 -6.06 -12.79
CA SER A 29 -13.93 -5.89 -13.90
C SER A 29 -13.34 -6.26 -15.27
N ARG A 30 -12.00 -6.29 -15.39
CA ARG A 30 -11.27 -6.60 -16.63
C ARG A 30 -10.61 -7.99 -16.61
N GLY A 31 -11.02 -8.88 -15.71
CA GLY A 31 -10.53 -10.26 -15.66
C GLY A 31 -9.16 -10.41 -14.98
N TYR A 32 -8.69 -9.42 -14.21
CA TYR A 32 -7.40 -9.51 -13.52
C TYR A 32 -7.36 -10.68 -12.52
N GLY A 33 -8.50 -11.06 -11.93
CA GLY A 33 -8.63 -12.20 -11.03
C GLY A 33 -8.15 -13.50 -11.65
N GLU A 34 -8.71 -13.86 -12.81
CA GLU A 34 -8.29 -15.04 -13.57
C GLU A 34 -6.79 -14.96 -13.95
N PHE A 35 -6.34 -13.78 -14.40
CA PHE A 35 -4.93 -13.57 -14.75
C PHE A 35 -3.99 -13.85 -13.57
N ILE A 36 -4.23 -13.26 -12.39
CA ILE A 36 -3.36 -13.44 -11.23
C ILE A 36 -3.39 -14.90 -10.75
N THR A 37 -4.55 -15.55 -10.72
CA THR A 37 -4.68 -16.97 -10.35
C THR A 37 -3.83 -17.86 -11.23
N ASN A 38 -3.92 -17.70 -12.54
CA ASN A 38 -3.13 -18.50 -13.49
C ASN A 38 -1.63 -18.26 -13.29
N LYS A 39 -1.21 -17.01 -13.03
CA LYS A 39 0.19 -16.69 -12.78
C LYS A 39 0.71 -17.26 -11.45
N LEU A 40 -0.08 -17.19 -10.37
CA LEU A 40 0.29 -17.77 -9.08
C LEU A 40 0.42 -19.30 -9.15
N LYS A 41 -0.48 -19.97 -9.88
CA LYS A 41 -0.40 -21.43 -10.12
C LYS A 41 0.87 -21.84 -10.87
N LEU A 42 1.25 -21.09 -11.90
CA LEU A 42 2.55 -21.30 -12.58
C LEU A 42 3.74 -21.11 -11.63
N GLN A 43 3.55 -20.32 -10.58
CA GLN A 43 4.51 -20.12 -9.51
C GLN A 43 4.29 -21.06 -8.30
N GLY A 44 3.57 -22.17 -8.48
CA GLY A 44 3.42 -23.22 -7.49
C GLY A 44 2.58 -22.84 -6.27
N LEU A 45 1.83 -21.73 -6.35
CA LEU A 45 0.85 -21.33 -5.36
C LEU A 45 -0.53 -21.74 -5.86
N ASP A 46 -1.13 -22.73 -5.23
CA ASP A 46 -2.48 -23.16 -5.55
C ASP A 46 -3.50 -22.25 -4.83
N ALA A 47 -3.85 -21.16 -5.50
CA ALA A 47 -4.87 -20.23 -5.06
C ALA A 47 -6.04 -20.27 -6.05
N ASP A 48 -7.26 -20.23 -5.54
CA ASP A 48 -8.43 -19.96 -6.36
C ASP A 48 -8.52 -18.46 -6.71
N GLU A 49 -9.50 -18.10 -7.53
CA GLU A 49 -9.68 -16.73 -7.98
C GLU A 49 -10.03 -15.77 -6.83
N GLU A 50 -10.88 -16.21 -5.91
CA GLU A 50 -11.27 -15.40 -4.76
C GLU A 50 -10.06 -15.10 -3.85
N THR A 51 -9.27 -16.12 -3.54
CA THR A 51 -8.03 -15.98 -2.75
C THR A 51 -7.07 -15.03 -3.43
N ALA A 52 -6.80 -15.20 -4.72
CA ALA A 52 -5.85 -14.36 -5.44
C ALA A 52 -6.31 -12.89 -5.51
N LYS A 53 -7.60 -12.63 -5.70
CA LYS A 53 -8.20 -11.28 -5.60
C LYS A 53 -8.02 -10.69 -4.20
N ASN A 54 -8.29 -11.49 -3.17
CA ASN A 54 -8.20 -11.05 -1.78
C ASN A 54 -6.77 -10.68 -1.38
N LEU A 55 -5.73 -11.36 -1.91
CA LEU A 55 -4.34 -10.96 -1.66
C LEU A 55 -4.06 -9.52 -2.12
N VAL A 56 -4.58 -9.14 -3.30
CA VAL A 56 -4.43 -7.78 -3.82
C VAL A 56 -5.27 -6.78 -3.02
N GLY A 57 -6.52 -7.14 -2.72
CA GLY A 57 -7.40 -6.32 -1.88
C GLY A 57 -6.80 -6.04 -0.49
N LEU A 58 -6.20 -7.05 0.15
CA LEU A 58 -5.54 -6.92 1.44
C LEU A 58 -4.29 -6.03 1.37
N ALA A 59 -3.49 -6.14 0.31
CA ALA A 59 -2.36 -5.25 0.09
C ALA A 59 -2.81 -3.79 -0.03
N ILE A 60 -3.85 -3.51 -0.83
CA ILE A 60 -4.44 -2.17 -0.98
C ILE A 60 -5.02 -1.68 0.34
N LEU A 61 -5.76 -2.51 1.06
CA LEU A 61 -6.37 -2.15 2.34
C LEU A 61 -5.32 -1.72 3.38
N LEU A 62 -4.17 -2.38 3.40
CA LEU A 62 -3.19 -2.24 4.47
C LEU A 62 -1.94 -1.41 4.11
N HIS A 63 -1.71 -1.06 2.84
CA HIS A 63 -0.44 -0.46 2.41
C HIS A 63 -0.07 0.85 3.13
N ASP A 64 -1.08 1.59 3.57
CA ASP A 64 -0.94 2.94 4.12
C ASP A 64 -1.30 3.04 5.61
N VAL A 65 -1.53 1.91 6.31
CA VAL A 65 -1.84 1.94 7.75
C VAL A 65 -0.73 2.58 8.59
N GLY A 66 0.52 2.52 8.12
CA GLY A 66 1.66 3.21 8.69
C GLY A 66 1.53 4.74 8.68
N LYS A 67 0.68 5.32 7.82
CA LYS A 67 0.39 6.76 7.85
C LYS A 67 -0.37 7.16 9.11
N ALA A 68 -1.05 6.24 9.79
CA ALA A 68 -1.68 6.49 11.08
C ALA A 68 -0.66 6.78 12.20
N HIS A 69 0.64 6.59 11.95
CA HIS A 69 1.71 6.94 12.87
C HIS A 69 1.58 8.41 13.31
N PHE A 70 1.63 8.66 14.62
CA PHE A 70 1.41 9.97 15.23
C PHE A 70 2.29 11.07 14.63
N LEU A 71 3.59 10.79 14.44
CA LEU A 71 4.50 11.73 13.79
C LEU A 71 4.19 11.98 12.31
N TYR A 72 3.57 11.03 11.61
CA TYR A 72 3.08 11.26 10.25
C TYR A 72 1.84 12.16 10.26
N GLN A 73 0.86 11.87 11.13
CA GLN A 73 -0.36 12.67 11.32
C GLN A 73 -0.07 14.12 11.74
N LYS A 74 0.74 14.31 12.79
CA LYS A 74 1.19 15.63 13.26
C LYS A 74 1.79 16.46 12.13
N ALA A 75 2.51 15.79 11.25
CA ALA A 75 3.26 16.44 10.20
C ALA A 75 2.37 16.75 8.97
N ILE A 76 1.26 16.01 8.75
CA ILE A 76 0.16 16.45 7.88
C ILE A 76 -0.52 17.72 8.45
N GLU A 77 -0.79 17.77 9.75
CA GLU A 77 -1.45 18.94 10.38
C GLU A 77 -0.62 20.23 10.24
N MET A 78 0.70 20.10 10.36
CA MET A 78 1.65 21.20 10.14
C MET A 78 1.72 21.62 8.66
N TYR A 79 1.22 20.81 7.73
CA TYR A 79 1.19 21.08 6.30
C TYR A 79 0.04 22.02 5.91
N ARG A 80 0.19 23.31 6.24
CA ARG A 80 -0.67 24.41 5.74
C ARG A 80 0.12 25.40 4.87
N GLY A 81 0.86 24.91 3.87
CA GLY A 81 1.42 25.76 2.79
C GLY A 81 2.93 25.75 2.54
N GLY A 82 3.66 24.65 2.80
CA GLY A 82 5.12 24.54 2.55
C GLY A 82 5.55 23.33 1.69
N ALA A 83 6.85 23.05 1.61
CA ALA A 83 7.40 21.79 1.09
C ALA A 83 7.59 20.82 2.27
N TRP A 84 7.00 19.63 2.22
CA TRP A 84 6.98 18.74 3.38
C TRP A 84 7.25 17.28 3.03
N ARG A 85 8.03 16.63 3.91
CA ARG A 85 8.31 15.20 3.95
C ARG A 85 8.29 14.76 5.42
N SER A 86 7.44 13.78 5.76
CA SER A 86 7.62 13.04 7.01
C SER A 86 8.96 12.32 6.97
N HIS A 87 9.68 12.27 8.09
CA HIS A 87 10.80 11.33 8.22
C HIS A 87 10.30 9.90 8.46
N ILE A 88 9.03 9.73 8.84
CA ILE A 88 8.38 8.43 8.97
C ILE A 88 8.16 7.84 7.58
N VAL A 89 8.78 6.68 7.38
CA VAL A 89 8.71 5.86 6.16
C VAL A 89 7.54 4.90 6.33
N HIS A 90 6.35 5.33 5.94
CA HIS A 90 5.11 4.69 6.38
C HIS A 90 4.97 3.25 5.89
N GLU A 91 5.54 2.90 4.73
CA GLU A 91 5.55 1.53 4.19
C GLU A 91 6.23 0.52 5.15
N LEU A 92 7.26 0.93 5.90
CA LEU A 92 7.94 0.07 6.87
C LEU A 92 7.03 -0.26 8.05
N TYR A 93 6.30 0.74 8.52
CA TYR A 93 5.33 0.59 9.60
C TYR A 93 4.09 -0.17 9.13
N SER A 94 3.59 0.11 7.93
CA SER A 94 2.49 -0.63 7.32
C SER A 94 2.82 -2.11 7.19
N THR A 95 4.04 -2.45 6.77
CA THR A 95 4.52 -3.83 6.68
C THR A 95 4.44 -4.53 8.04
N ALA A 96 4.93 -3.89 9.10
CA ALA A 96 4.93 -4.47 10.43
C ALA A 96 3.52 -4.65 11.00
N VAL A 97 2.61 -3.70 10.78
CA VAL A 97 1.21 -3.85 11.19
C VAL A 97 0.54 -4.96 10.38
N ALA A 98 0.72 -4.99 9.06
CA ALA A 98 0.14 -5.98 8.17
C ALA A 98 0.56 -7.42 8.55
N ASP A 99 1.84 -7.65 8.85
CA ASP A 99 2.37 -8.95 9.25
C ASP A 99 1.64 -9.54 10.49
N ARG A 100 1.26 -8.68 11.44
CA ARG A 100 0.53 -9.09 12.64
C ARG A 100 -0.94 -9.36 12.40
N VAL A 101 -1.62 -8.49 11.63
CA VAL A 101 -3.07 -8.56 11.48
C VAL A 101 -3.52 -9.58 10.44
N LEU A 102 -2.68 -9.92 9.46
CA LEU A 102 -3.05 -10.87 8.41
C LEU A 102 -3.17 -12.29 8.96
N VAL A 103 -4.35 -12.88 8.77
CA VAL A 103 -4.67 -14.29 9.05
C VAL A 103 -4.65 -15.05 7.73
N LEU A 104 -3.43 -15.33 7.25
CA LEU A 104 -3.16 -16.03 6.00
C LEU A 104 -2.09 -17.11 6.24
N ASP A 105 -1.97 -18.06 5.33
CA ASP A 105 -0.79 -18.92 5.30
C ASP A 105 0.48 -18.10 5.06
N GLU A 106 1.62 -18.65 5.47
CA GLU A 106 2.89 -17.92 5.47
C GLU A 106 3.30 -17.43 4.07
N ASN A 107 3.01 -18.18 3.00
CA ASN A 107 3.37 -17.75 1.66
C ASN A 107 2.48 -16.61 1.18
N ALA A 108 1.17 -16.71 1.36
CA ALA A 108 0.23 -15.63 1.05
C ALA A 108 0.52 -14.36 1.85
N LYS A 109 0.78 -14.50 3.16
CA LYS A 109 1.17 -13.39 4.03
C LYS A 109 2.43 -12.69 3.51
N ARG A 110 3.48 -13.46 3.20
CA ARG A 110 4.74 -12.93 2.65
C ARG A 110 4.51 -12.15 1.37
N LEU A 111 3.63 -12.61 0.47
CA LEU A 111 3.33 -11.90 -0.77
C LEU A 111 2.70 -10.53 -0.52
N VAL A 112 1.70 -10.46 0.35
CA VAL A 112 0.99 -9.23 0.71
C VAL A 112 1.91 -8.25 1.43
N THR A 113 2.62 -8.70 2.47
CA THR A 113 3.53 -7.83 3.24
C THR A 113 4.69 -7.33 2.39
N THR A 114 5.20 -8.15 1.47
CA THR A 114 6.24 -7.73 0.51
C THR A 114 5.71 -6.68 -0.47
N ALA A 115 4.47 -6.81 -0.95
CA ALA A 115 3.87 -5.80 -1.82
C ALA A 115 3.74 -4.45 -1.09
N ILE A 116 3.30 -4.49 0.17
CA ILE A 116 3.24 -3.30 1.03
C ILE A 116 4.63 -2.71 1.25
N LEU A 117 5.64 -3.54 1.52
CA LEU A 117 7.00 -3.07 1.75
C LEU A 117 7.60 -2.33 0.53
N LEU A 118 7.25 -2.76 -0.69
CA LEU A 118 7.86 -2.27 -1.94
C LEU A 118 7.04 -1.19 -2.65
N HIS A 119 5.89 -0.75 -2.13
CA HIS A 119 4.95 0.10 -2.89
C HIS A 119 5.46 1.51 -3.22
N HIS A 120 6.48 2.04 -2.53
CA HIS A 120 7.20 3.27 -2.93
C HIS A 120 8.57 3.00 -3.59
N GLU A 121 9.08 1.76 -3.56
CA GLU A 121 10.45 1.43 -3.99
C GLU A 121 10.47 0.18 -4.89
N TYR A 122 9.77 0.22 -6.03
CA TYR A 122 9.50 -0.94 -6.90
C TYR A 122 10.72 -1.84 -7.17
N MET A 123 11.90 -1.25 -7.40
CA MET A 123 13.14 -2.00 -7.70
C MET A 123 14.23 -1.89 -6.63
N ARG A 124 13.98 -1.16 -5.53
CA ARG A 124 14.98 -0.92 -4.49
C ARG A 124 14.54 -1.58 -3.20
N LEU A 125 15.48 -2.23 -2.51
CA LEU A 125 15.18 -2.79 -1.20
C LEU A 125 15.14 -1.64 -0.18
N PRO A 126 14.06 -1.53 0.62
CA PRO A 126 13.97 -0.49 1.62
C PRO A 126 15.07 -0.61 2.67
N ASP A 127 15.41 0.53 3.27
CA ASP A 127 16.39 0.59 4.34
C ASP A 127 15.72 0.55 5.72
N SER A 128 15.85 -0.59 6.41
CA SER A 128 15.35 -0.78 7.77
C SER A 128 16.01 0.16 8.81
N SER A 129 17.14 0.78 8.48
CA SER A 129 17.79 1.78 9.36
C SER A 129 16.95 3.05 9.53
N ARG A 130 16.02 3.30 8.60
CA ARG A 130 15.09 4.44 8.64
C ARG A 130 13.97 4.29 9.68
N ILE A 131 13.90 3.14 10.37
CA ILE A 131 13.00 2.91 11.51
C ILE A 131 13.71 3.42 12.75
N ASN A 132 13.25 4.53 13.30
CA ASN A 132 13.85 5.21 14.44
C ASN A 132 12.85 5.58 15.54
N GLU A 133 11.59 5.19 15.37
CA GLU A 133 10.48 5.49 16.28
C GLU A 133 9.56 4.26 16.42
N PRO A 134 8.93 4.05 17.59
CA PRO A 134 7.90 3.04 17.76
C PRO A 134 6.61 3.43 17.01
N PHE A 135 5.89 2.44 16.47
CA PHE A 135 4.58 2.68 15.89
C PHE A 135 3.58 3.09 16.97
N LYS A 136 3.18 4.37 16.98
CA LYS A 136 2.13 4.91 17.84
C LYS A 136 1.06 5.54 16.97
N ALA A 137 -0.21 5.16 17.17
CA ALA A 137 -1.35 5.66 16.41
C ALA A 137 -2.60 5.73 17.30
N ASN A 138 -3.67 6.37 16.82
CA ASN A 138 -5.00 6.17 17.40
C ASN A 138 -5.51 4.78 17.00
N ILE A 139 -5.30 3.79 17.86
CA ILE A 139 -5.55 2.37 17.56
C ILE A 139 -7.02 2.09 17.27
N GLU A 140 -7.93 2.63 18.08
CA GLU A 140 -9.37 2.39 17.92
C GLU A 140 -9.91 2.96 16.61
N GLU A 141 -9.45 4.16 16.24
CA GLU A 141 -9.83 4.77 14.97
C GLU A 141 -9.23 4.04 13.77
N LEU A 142 -7.99 3.55 13.87
CA LEU A 142 -7.39 2.72 12.82
C LEU A 142 -8.17 1.41 12.65
N LYS A 143 -8.54 0.75 13.75
CA LYS A 143 -9.40 -0.45 13.72
C LYS A 143 -10.75 -0.16 13.08
N GLU A 144 -11.37 0.98 13.37
CA GLU A 144 -12.65 1.39 12.76
C GLU A 144 -12.52 1.54 11.24
N VAL A 145 -11.51 2.27 10.76
CA VAL A 145 -11.29 2.50 9.32
C VAL A 145 -11.07 1.17 8.59
N ILE A 146 -10.16 0.33 9.09
CA ILE A 146 -9.83 -0.95 8.46
C ILE A 146 -10.99 -1.95 8.59
N GLY A 147 -11.67 -1.99 9.74
CA GLY A 147 -12.84 -2.82 9.97
C GLY A 147 -13.97 -2.50 8.99
N LYS A 148 -14.33 -1.23 8.85
CA LYS A 148 -15.39 -0.80 7.93
C LYS A 148 -15.06 -1.14 6.48
N LEU A 149 -13.83 -0.86 6.03
CA LEU A 149 -13.41 -1.15 4.65
C LEU A 149 -13.31 -2.65 4.39
N SER A 150 -12.73 -3.42 5.32
CA SER A 150 -12.61 -4.87 5.16
C SER A 150 -13.96 -5.57 5.05
N VAL A 151 -14.96 -5.18 5.84
CA VAL A 151 -16.32 -5.73 5.72
C VAL A 151 -16.94 -5.36 4.36
N SER A 152 -16.78 -4.10 3.92
CA SER A 152 -17.36 -3.60 2.68
C SER A 152 -16.86 -4.34 1.42
N TYR A 153 -15.65 -4.91 1.48
CA TYR A 153 -15.01 -5.62 0.38
C TYR A 153 -14.82 -7.13 0.64
N GLY A 154 -15.42 -7.68 1.71
CA GLY A 154 -15.35 -9.13 2.00
C GLY A 154 -13.98 -9.63 2.47
N LEU A 155 -13.14 -8.75 3.02
CA LEU A 155 -11.76 -9.05 3.43
C LEU A 155 -11.62 -9.35 4.93
N SER A 156 -12.68 -9.12 5.73
CA SER A 156 -12.61 -9.16 7.19
C SER A 156 -12.18 -10.51 7.76
N GLN A 157 -12.48 -11.62 7.09
CA GLN A 157 -12.10 -12.97 7.52
C GLN A 157 -10.58 -13.23 7.49
N HIS A 158 -9.83 -12.43 6.75
CA HIS A 158 -8.37 -12.54 6.61
C HIS A 158 -7.62 -11.62 7.59
N LEU A 159 -8.32 -11.03 8.55
CA LEU A 159 -7.80 -10.02 9.45
C LEU A 159 -8.12 -10.34 10.92
N ASN A 160 -7.14 -10.19 11.78
CA ASN A 160 -7.31 -10.10 13.23
C ASN A 160 -7.02 -8.66 13.67
N LEU A 161 -8.06 -7.84 13.77
CA LEU A 161 -7.92 -6.42 14.10
C LEU A 161 -7.46 -6.19 15.55
N ASP A 162 -7.62 -7.17 16.45
CA ASP A 162 -7.14 -7.06 17.84
C ASP A 162 -5.61 -7.04 17.92
N GLU A 163 -4.91 -7.51 16.88
CA GLU A 163 -3.46 -7.41 16.77
C GLU A 163 -2.99 -6.00 16.33
N ILE A 164 -3.89 -5.08 15.98
CA ILE A 164 -3.53 -3.66 15.79
C ILE A 164 -3.25 -3.07 17.17
N ARG A 165 -1.97 -2.82 17.44
CA ARG A 165 -1.47 -2.22 18.68
C ARG A 165 -0.24 -1.36 18.44
N ILE A 166 0.19 -0.66 19.49
CA ILE A 166 1.49 -0.01 19.51
C ILE A 166 2.58 -1.08 19.34
N LEU A 167 3.53 -0.81 18.43
CA LEU A 167 4.70 -1.66 18.19
C LEU A 167 5.95 -0.91 18.61
N SER A 168 6.86 -1.60 19.30
CA SER A 168 8.19 -1.06 19.58
C SER A 168 8.99 -0.87 18.28
N GLU A 169 9.95 0.05 18.31
CA GLU A 169 10.90 0.24 17.19
C GLU A 169 11.57 -1.08 16.79
N ARG A 170 11.95 -1.90 17.79
CA ARG A 170 12.57 -3.21 17.56
C ARG A 170 11.62 -4.17 16.84
N GLU A 171 10.36 -4.26 17.24
CA GLU A 171 9.38 -5.11 16.55
C GLU A 171 9.24 -4.73 15.08
N VAL A 172 9.08 -3.43 14.78
CA VAL A 172 8.98 -2.95 13.40
C VAL A 172 10.25 -3.28 12.61
N ARG A 173 11.42 -3.01 13.20
CA ARG A 173 12.72 -3.26 12.58
C ARG A 173 12.97 -4.75 12.32
N ASP A 174 12.67 -5.61 13.28
CA ASP A 174 12.89 -7.06 13.17
C ASP A 174 11.99 -7.66 12.07
N THR A 175 10.71 -7.25 12.00
CA THR A 175 9.79 -7.65 10.92
C THR A 175 10.30 -7.22 9.55
N VAL A 176 10.61 -5.92 9.37
CA VAL A 176 11.09 -5.39 8.08
C VAL A 176 12.41 -6.04 7.67
N ARG A 177 13.36 -6.21 8.60
CA ARG A 177 14.65 -6.87 8.33
C ARG A 177 14.47 -8.31 7.90
N SER A 178 13.56 -9.05 8.53
CA SER A 178 13.22 -10.41 8.14
C SER A 178 12.72 -10.46 6.68
N MET A 179 11.78 -9.58 6.31
CA MET A 179 11.23 -9.52 4.96
C MET A 179 12.29 -9.17 3.90
N ILE A 180 13.16 -8.19 4.17
CA ILE A 180 14.28 -7.84 3.28
C ILE A 180 15.22 -9.04 3.07
N LEU A 181 15.53 -9.79 4.13
CA LEU A 181 16.39 -10.97 4.03
C LEU A 181 15.74 -12.08 3.19
N GLN A 182 14.43 -12.27 3.30
CA GLN A 182 13.69 -13.24 2.51
C GLN A 182 13.66 -12.85 1.02
N LEU A 183 13.36 -11.58 0.71
CA LEU A 183 13.42 -11.02 -0.65
C LEU A 183 14.76 -11.25 -1.34
N ARG A 184 15.88 -11.09 -0.60
CA ARG A 184 17.23 -11.32 -1.14
C ARG A 184 17.50 -12.79 -1.48
N ARG A 185 16.87 -13.72 -0.77
CA ARG A 185 17.08 -15.16 -0.94
C ARG A 185 16.16 -15.76 -1.99
N ASP A 186 14.95 -15.22 -2.11
CA ASP A 186 13.86 -15.81 -2.88
C ASP A 186 13.46 -14.87 -4.03
N LYS A 187 14.09 -15.05 -5.19
CA LYS A 187 13.75 -14.28 -6.40
C LYS A 187 12.34 -14.57 -6.90
N ARG A 188 11.78 -15.75 -6.58
CA ARG A 188 10.43 -16.14 -6.98
C ARG A 188 9.40 -15.33 -6.20
N LEU A 189 9.66 -15.07 -4.91
CA LEU A 189 8.83 -14.18 -4.10
C LEU A 189 8.64 -12.83 -4.78
N TYR A 190 9.72 -12.18 -5.23
CA TYR A 190 9.62 -10.90 -5.93
C TYR A 190 8.75 -10.98 -7.19
N ALA A 191 8.94 -12.00 -8.02
CA ALA A 191 8.16 -12.19 -9.25
C ALA A 191 6.66 -12.38 -8.97
N CYS A 192 6.31 -13.14 -7.93
CA CYS A 192 4.92 -13.31 -7.49
C CYS A 192 4.36 -12.02 -6.89
N THR A 193 5.13 -11.33 -6.04
CA THR A 193 4.73 -10.07 -5.44
C THR A 193 4.47 -8.98 -6.48
N ALA A 194 5.21 -8.96 -7.59
CA ALA A 194 4.97 -8.00 -8.68
C ALA A 194 3.52 -8.04 -9.21
N LEU A 195 2.87 -9.21 -9.18
CA LEU A 195 1.46 -9.38 -9.57
C LEU A 195 0.48 -8.71 -8.60
N ILE A 196 0.88 -8.48 -7.35
CA ILE A 196 0.08 -7.80 -6.33
C ILE A 196 0.45 -6.31 -6.28
N LEU A 197 1.75 -6.05 -6.37
CA LEU A 197 2.35 -4.72 -6.31
C LEU A 197 1.91 -3.82 -7.46
N HIS A 198 1.78 -4.35 -8.68
CA HIS A 198 1.37 -3.55 -9.83
C HIS A 198 -0.03 -2.93 -9.66
N PRO A 199 -1.09 -3.70 -9.35
CA PRO A 199 -2.39 -3.11 -9.02
C PRO A 199 -2.33 -2.14 -7.86
N LEU A 200 -1.59 -2.48 -6.79
CA LEU A 200 -1.46 -1.62 -5.61
C LEU A 200 -0.94 -0.22 -5.99
N ILE A 201 0.16 -0.14 -6.73
CA ILE A 201 0.77 1.13 -7.16
C ILE A 201 -0.20 1.93 -8.04
N VAL A 202 -0.88 1.26 -8.98
CA VAL A 202 -1.83 1.95 -9.85
C VAL A 202 -3.00 2.52 -9.02
N CYS A 203 -3.57 1.74 -8.10
CA CYS A 203 -4.70 2.16 -7.29
C CYS A 203 -4.33 3.28 -6.30
N ASP A 204 -3.16 3.21 -5.64
CA ASP A 204 -2.63 4.27 -4.78
C ASP A 204 -2.46 5.58 -5.56
N ASN A 205 -1.84 5.54 -6.74
CA ASN A 205 -1.63 6.74 -7.55
C ASN A 205 -2.95 7.35 -8.07
N ILE A 206 -3.91 6.52 -8.50
CA ILE A 206 -5.21 7.01 -8.95
C ILE A 206 -5.98 7.65 -7.79
N SER A 207 -6.01 6.99 -6.62
CA SER A 207 -6.65 7.53 -5.42
C SER A 207 -6.03 8.87 -5.01
N ALA A 208 -4.69 8.92 -4.94
CA ALA A 208 -3.97 10.14 -4.62
C ALA A 208 -4.23 11.25 -5.65
N HIS A 209 -4.33 10.94 -6.95
CA HIS A 209 -4.61 11.93 -8.00
C HIS A 209 -6.03 12.48 -7.92
N ARG A 210 -7.04 11.63 -7.69
CA ARG A 210 -8.46 12.04 -7.60
C ARG A 210 -8.70 12.98 -6.42
N HIS A 211 -8.03 12.76 -5.29
CA HIS A 211 -8.13 13.62 -4.10
C HIS A 211 -7.19 14.83 -4.13
N ARG A 212 -6.05 14.73 -4.82
CA ARG A 212 -5.02 15.77 -4.85
C ARG A 212 -4.82 16.22 -6.30
N ARG A 213 -5.63 17.20 -6.73
CA ARG A 213 -5.53 17.83 -8.07
C ARG A 213 -4.16 18.45 -8.39
N ASP A 214 -3.26 18.56 -7.40
CA ASP A 214 -2.04 19.37 -7.46
C ASP A 214 -0.72 18.58 -7.47
N ARG A 215 -0.71 17.25 -7.65
CA ARG A 215 0.56 16.48 -7.70
C ARG A 215 0.62 15.49 -8.86
N LEU A 216 1.77 15.49 -9.55
CA LEU A 216 2.15 14.44 -10.50
C LEU A 216 2.10 13.06 -9.82
N PRO A 217 1.69 12.00 -10.54
CA PRO A 217 1.87 10.62 -10.09
C PRO A 217 3.33 10.37 -9.67
N ARG A 218 3.55 9.76 -8.48
CA ARG A 218 4.90 9.53 -7.94
C ARG A 218 5.75 8.56 -8.77
N VAL A 219 5.11 7.75 -9.62
CA VAL A 219 5.77 6.83 -10.57
C VAL A 219 6.79 7.55 -11.45
N LEU A 220 6.66 8.87 -11.63
CA LEU A 220 7.57 9.69 -12.44
C LEU A 220 8.79 10.20 -11.67
N GLY A 221 8.83 10.04 -10.34
CA GLY A 221 9.99 10.41 -9.52
C GLY A 221 11.13 9.39 -9.58
N ASP A 222 10.85 8.15 -9.99
CA ASP A 222 11.82 7.07 -10.17
C ASP A 222 12.35 6.96 -11.61
N VAL A 223 11.76 7.71 -12.54
CA VAL A 223 12.29 7.92 -13.89
C VAL A 223 13.26 9.09 -13.79
N GLU A 224 14.50 8.96 -14.30
CA GLU A 224 15.40 10.11 -14.44
C GLU A 224 14.61 11.30 -14.95
N GLU A 225 14.70 12.45 -14.26
CA GLU A 225 13.94 13.66 -14.60
C GLU A 225 13.98 13.86 -16.12
N PRO A 226 12.86 13.65 -16.82
CA PRO A 226 12.83 13.80 -18.25
C PRO A 226 13.24 15.25 -18.52
N LYS A 227 14.20 15.45 -19.44
CA LYS A 227 14.77 16.77 -19.77
C LYS A 227 13.73 17.87 -20.01
N ASP A 228 12.49 17.48 -20.28
CA ASP A 228 11.37 18.37 -20.50
C ASP A 228 10.13 17.94 -19.69
N MET A 229 10.15 18.27 -18.40
CA MET A 229 9.04 18.01 -17.47
C MET A 229 7.71 18.56 -18.00
N LYS A 230 7.73 19.71 -18.69
CA LYS A 230 6.53 20.37 -19.22
C LYS A 230 5.82 19.48 -20.26
N ARG A 231 6.58 18.80 -21.10
CA ARG A 231 6.05 17.87 -22.11
C ARG A 231 5.49 16.60 -21.47
N VAL A 232 6.10 16.11 -20.40
CA VAL A 232 5.57 14.99 -19.62
C VAL A 232 4.25 15.37 -18.95
N TYR A 233 4.15 16.58 -18.40
CA TYR A 233 2.90 17.13 -17.86
C TYR A 233 1.79 17.17 -18.90
N GLU A 234 2.06 17.66 -20.11
CA GLU A 234 1.07 17.73 -21.19
C GLU A 234 0.58 16.34 -21.60
N VAL A 235 1.50 15.38 -21.80
CA VAL A 235 1.16 14.00 -22.18
C VAL A 235 0.33 13.30 -21.09
N LEU A 236 0.71 13.42 -19.82
CA LEU A 236 -0.04 12.80 -18.73
C LEU A 236 -1.40 13.44 -18.58
N ARG A 237 -1.48 14.77 -18.71
CA ARG A 237 -2.76 15.47 -18.65
C ARG A 237 -3.69 14.96 -19.75
N GLU A 238 -3.23 14.82 -20.99
CA GLU A 238 -4.03 14.27 -22.10
C GLU A 238 -4.50 12.84 -21.84
N VAL A 239 -3.62 11.97 -21.32
CA VAL A 239 -3.97 10.56 -21.02
C VAL A 239 -5.03 10.46 -19.91
N PHE A 240 -4.90 11.26 -18.84
CA PHE A 240 -5.79 11.18 -17.68
C PHE A 240 -7.05 12.05 -17.79
N SER A 241 -7.09 13.05 -18.68
CA SER A 241 -8.30 13.87 -18.89
C SER A 241 -9.25 13.31 -19.96
N GLY A 242 -8.87 12.25 -20.68
CA GLY A 242 -9.71 11.57 -21.68
C GLY A 242 -10.67 10.51 -21.15
N HIS A 243 -10.79 10.32 -19.83
CA HIS A 243 -11.64 9.29 -19.20
C HIS A 243 -12.68 9.92 -18.25
N GLY A 244 -13.47 10.85 -18.78
CA GLY A 244 -14.68 11.38 -18.14
C GLY A 244 -15.93 10.65 -18.60
#